data_AF-V8N4B4-F1
#
_entry.id   AF-V8N4B4-F1
#
_cell.length_a   1.000
_cell.length_b   1.000
_cell.length_c   1.000
_cell.angle_alpha   90.00
_cell.angle_beta   90.00
_cell.angle_gamma   90.00
#
_symmetry.space_group_name_H-M   'P 1'
#
loop_
_entity.id
_entity.type
_entity.pdbx_description
1 polymer ?
#
loop_
_entity_poly.entity_id
_entity_poly.type
_entity_poly.pdbx_seq_one_letter_code
_entity_poly.pdbx_strand_id
1 'polypeptide(L)'
;MFPMLGFLFGARKKVLKNKRELNAFVNENFIQSLSNLDENDARNFIDSYLIQQQQERKIQNNGYFHHENLEESVINLFMAGTETVSSTLFWAFTLMMKYPLIQ
;
A
#
# COMPACT_ATOMS: atom_id res chain seq x y z
N MET A 1 13.39 -14.75 -14.68
CA MET A 1 13.44 -13.46 -15.42
C MET A 1 14.89 -13.07 -15.62
N PHE A 2 15.34 -12.84 -16.86
CA PHE A 2 16.72 -12.43 -17.15
C PHE A 2 16.97 -10.99 -16.66
N PRO A 3 17.90 -10.75 -15.71
CA PRO A 3 18.06 -9.44 -15.04
C PRO A 3 18.68 -8.35 -15.94
N MET A 4 19.29 -8.71 -17.06
CA MET A 4 20.12 -7.78 -17.85
C MET A 4 19.33 -6.92 -18.85
N LEU A 5 18.13 -7.32 -19.26
CA LEU A 5 17.36 -6.61 -20.30
C LEU A 5 16.34 -5.59 -19.76
N GLY A 6 16.22 -5.44 -18.43
CA GLY A 6 15.19 -4.60 -17.79
C GLY A 6 15.29 -3.10 -18.14
N PHE A 7 16.43 -2.63 -18.66
CA PHE A 7 16.60 -1.25 -19.12
C PHE A 7 16.00 -0.98 -20.51
N LEU A 8 15.80 -2.02 -21.32
CA LEU A 8 15.31 -1.89 -22.71
C LEU A 8 13.81 -1.66 -22.79
N PHE A 9 13.03 -2.09 -21.79
CA PHE A 9 11.58 -2.14 -21.90
C PHE A 9 10.84 -0.83 -21.59
N GLY A 10 11.54 0.27 -21.24
CA GLY A 10 10.95 1.59 -20.95
C GLY A 10 10.04 1.66 -19.70
N ALA A 11 9.38 0.56 -19.35
CA ALA A 11 8.47 0.39 -18.24
C ALA A 11 9.16 0.65 -16.89
N ARG A 12 10.46 0.36 -16.77
CA ARG A 12 11.22 0.63 -15.54
C ARG A 12 11.14 2.10 -15.12
N LYS A 13 11.25 3.05 -16.06
CA LYS A 13 11.13 4.49 -15.75
C LYS A 13 9.74 4.83 -15.23
N LYS A 14 8.69 4.26 -15.84
CA LYS A 14 7.29 4.44 -15.42
C LYS A 14 7.03 3.84 -14.04
N VAL A 15 7.45 2.61 -13.80
CA VAL A 15 7.35 1.94 -12.49
C VAL A 15 8.04 2.74 -11.39
N LEU A 16 9.27 3.22 -11.64
CA LEU A 16 9.99 4.05 -10.67
C LEU A 16 9.36 5.43 -10.46
N LYS A 17 8.68 5.99 -11.45
CA LYS A 17 7.91 7.23 -11.29
C LYS A 17 6.69 6.97 -10.41
N ASN A 18 5.91 5.93 -10.72
CA ASN A 18 4.71 5.58 -9.96
C ASN A 18 5.04 5.22 -8.50
N LYS A 19 6.12 4.46 -8.25
CA LYS A 19 6.57 4.18 -6.87
C LYS A 19 6.87 5.48 -6.11
N ARG A 20 7.55 6.45 -6.75
CA ARG A 20 7.84 7.75 -6.10
C ARG A 20 6.58 8.53 -5.77
N GLU A 21 5.60 8.56 -6.67
CA GLU A 21 4.31 9.22 -6.42
C GLU A 21 3.53 8.54 -5.29
N LEU A 22 3.53 7.20 -5.24
CA LEU A 22 2.90 6.45 -4.16
C LEU A 22 3.59 6.70 -2.81
N ASN A 23 4.93 6.67 -2.76
CA ASN A 23 5.69 6.98 -1.55
C ASN A 23 5.39 8.40 -1.05
N ALA A 24 5.32 9.39 -1.95
CA ALA A 24 4.98 10.77 -1.58
C ALA A 24 3.60 10.85 -0.93
N PHE A 25 2.61 10.19 -1.52
CA PHE A 25 1.26 10.10 -0.95
C PHE A 25 1.26 9.43 0.44
N VAL A 26 1.97 8.31 0.61
CA VAL A 26 2.05 7.63 1.91
C VAL A 26 2.71 8.52 2.96
N ASN A 27 3.78 9.23 2.62
CA ASN A 27 4.48 10.11 3.55
C ASN A 27 3.64 11.34 3.94
N GLU A 28 2.89 11.93 3.01
CA GLU A 28 1.94 13.01 3.33
C GLU A 28 0.89 12.56 4.35
N ASN A 29 0.28 11.38 4.13
CA ASN A 29 -0.69 10.81 5.06
C ASN A 29 -0.06 10.42 6.40
N PHE A 30 1.20 9.97 6.39
CA PHE A 30 1.96 9.69 7.61
C PHE A 30 2.16 10.95 8.45
N ILE A 31 2.58 12.06 7.85
CA ILE A 31 2.76 13.35 8.55
C ILE A 31 1.41 13.85 9.11
N GLN A 32 0.33 13.70 8.35
CA GLN A 32 -1.00 14.05 8.81
C GLN A 32 -1.46 13.19 9.99
N SER A 33 -1.23 11.88 9.92
CA SER A 33 -1.55 10.93 10.99
C SER A 33 -0.73 11.22 12.24
N LEU A 34 0.57 11.49 12.09
CA LEU A 34 1.47 11.82 13.20
C LEU A 34 1.08 13.12 13.92
N SER A 35 0.62 14.14 13.18
CA SER A 35 0.21 15.42 13.77
C SER A 35 -1.15 15.37 14.47
N ASN A 36 -2.03 14.44 14.09
CA ASN A 36 -3.39 14.32 14.62
C ASN A 36 -3.63 12.96 15.31
N LEU A 37 -2.58 12.31 15.83
CA LEU A 37 -2.68 10.98 16.41
C LEU A 37 -3.43 11.05 17.74
N ASP A 38 -4.52 10.29 17.85
CA ASP A 38 -5.21 10.01 19.12
C ASP A 38 -5.09 8.50 19.40
N GLU A 39 -4.41 8.15 20.49
CA GLU A 39 -4.22 6.75 20.88
C GLU A 39 -5.54 6.02 21.19
N ASN A 40 -6.63 6.77 21.47
CA ASN A 40 -7.94 6.21 21.79
C ASN A 40 -8.88 6.14 20.57
N ASP A 41 -8.48 6.74 19.44
CA ASP A 41 -9.27 6.78 18.20
C ASP A 41 -8.36 6.58 16.97
N ALA A 42 -7.95 5.34 16.73
CA ALA A 42 -7.16 4.98 15.55
C ALA A 42 -8.07 4.94 14.31
N ARG A 43 -8.01 5.96 13.45
CA ARG A 43 -8.96 6.12 12.33
C ARG A 43 -8.57 5.37 11.07
N ASN A 44 -7.29 5.01 10.96
CA ASN A 44 -6.76 4.36 9.78
C ASN A 44 -5.60 3.42 10.13
N PHE A 45 -5.10 2.72 9.11
CA PHE A 45 -3.98 1.77 9.27
C PHE A 45 -2.70 2.46 9.78
N ILE A 46 -2.41 3.69 9.31
CA ILE A 46 -1.22 4.43 9.73
C ILE A 46 -1.32 4.83 11.21
N ASP A 47 -2.48 5.33 11.66
CA ASP A 47 -2.74 5.64 13.08
C ASP A 47 -2.50 4.39 13.94
N SER A 48 -3.07 3.25 13.53
CA SER A 48 -2.91 1.97 14.23
C SER A 48 -1.45 1.52 14.30
N TYR A 49 -0.72 1.67 13.20
CA TYR A 49 0.71 1.32 13.13
C TYR A 49 1.56 2.23 14.01
N LEU A 50 1.27 3.53 14.06
CA LEU A 50 1.95 4.50 14.91
C LEU A 50 1.75 4.19 16.40
N ILE A 51 0.53 3.85 16.80
CA ILE A 51 0.22 3.44 18.19
C ILE A 51 1.02 2.18 18.54
N GLN A 52 1.02 1.17 17.65
CA GLN A 52 1.81 -0.04 17.85
C GLN A 52 3.31 0.26 17.94
N GLN A 53 3.85 1.14 17.09
CA GLN A 53 5.23 1.61 17.16
C GLN A 53 5.57 2.21 18.52
N GLN A 54 4.69 3.06 19.07
CA GLN A 54 4.92 3.69 20.38
C GLN A 54 4.89 2.66 21.51
N GLN A 55 4.01 1.66 21.44
CA GLN A 55 3.96 0.57 22.40
C GLN A 55 5.23 -0.28 22.36
N GLU A 56 5.71 -0.63 21.17
CA GLU A 56 6.95 -1.42 21.04
C GLU A 56 8.17 -0.68 21.57
N ARG A 57 8.30 0.63 21.29
CA ARG A 57 9.43 1.44 21.79
C ARG A 57 9.51 1.50 23.31
N LYS A 58 8.39 1.30 24.03
CA LYS A 58 8.38 1.23 25.50
C LYS A 58 8.97 -0.08 26.03
N ILE A 59 9.00 -1.14 25.22
CA ILE A 59 9.37 -2.51 25.62
C ILE A 59 10.72 -2.93 25.01
N GLN A 60 10.99 -2.54 23.77
CA GLN A 60 12.16 -2.97 23.00
C GLN A 60 12.70 -1.85 22.10
N ASN A 61 14.02 -1.75 21.98
CA ASN A 61 14.68 -0.74 21.15
C ASN A 61 14.79 -1.12 19.66
N ASN A 62 14.51 -2.38 19.27
CA ASN A 62 14.69 -2.88 17.90
C ASN A 62 13.44 -3.60 17.38
N GLY A 63 12.29 -2.93 17.47
CA GLY A 63 11.02 -3.44 16.94
C GLY A 63 10.92 -3.33 15.41
N TYR A 64 9.94 -4.03 14.84
CA TYR A 64 9.70 -4.03 13.39
C TYR A 64 8.86 -2.85 12.93
N PHE A 65 8.22 -2.13 13.86
CA PHE A 65 7.37 -0.99 13.55
C PHE A 65 8.21 0.29 13.41
N HIS A 66 8.95 0.40 12.31
CA HIS A 66 9.65 1.62 11.89
C HIS A 66 9.07 2.18 10.58
N HIS A 67 9.48 3.40 10.20
CA HIS A 67 8.85 4.17 9.13
C HIS A 67 9.00 3.49 7.75
N GLU A 68 10.16 2.92 7.46
CA GLU A 68 10.41 2.22 6.18
C GLU A 68 9.49 1.01 6.02
N ASN A 69 9.26 0.26 7.11
CA ASN A 69 8.33 -0.86 7.09
C ASN A 69 6.87 -0.41 6.99
N LEU A 70 6.52 0.76 7.53
CA LEU A 70 5.20 1.35 7.32
C LEU A 70 4.99 1.66 5.85
N GLU A 71 5.92 2.35 5.21
CA GLU A 71 5.84 2.69 3.79
C GLU A 71 5.64 1.44 2.93
N GLU A 72 6.50 0.43 3.10
CA GLU A 72 6.40 -0.82 2.33
C GLU A 72 5.12 -1.61 2.65
N SER A 73 4.64 -1.59 3.90
CA SER A 73 3.36 -2.23 4.27
C SER A 73 2.17 -1.57 3.58
N VAL A 74 2.11 -0.23 3.57
CA VAL A 74 1.06 0.52 2.89
C VAL A 74 1.12 0.27 1.38
N ILE A 75 2.31 0.33 0.77
CA ILE A 75 2.50 0.04 -0.65
C ILE A 75 2.02 -1.37 -1.00
N ASN A 76 2.38 -2.37 -0.18
CA ASN A 76 1.95 -3.75 -0.38
C ASN A 76 0.42 -3.88 -0.33
N LEU A 77 -0.24 -3.24 0.63
CA LEU A 77 -1.72 -3.25 0.72
C LEU A 77 -2.37 -2.65 -0.54
N PHE A 78 -1.88 -1.50 -1.00
CA PHE A 78 -2.40 -0.86 -2.23
C PHE A 78 -2.19 -1.74 -3.46
N MET A 79 -0.98 -2.25 -3.66
CA MET A 79 -0.64 -3.06 -4.83
C MET A 79 -1.41 -4.39 -4.85
N ALA A 80 -1.50 -5.07 -3.71
CA ALA A 80 -2.19 -6.34 -3.61
C ALA A 80 -3.70 -6.19 -3.77
N GLY A 81 -4.31 -5.20 -3.09
CA GLY A 81 -5.76 -5.04 -3.06
C GLY A 81 -6.35 -4.40 -4.31
N THR A 82 -5.67 -3.42 -4.92
CA THR A 82 -6.27 -2.64 -6.01
C THR A 82 -6.36 -3.43 -7.31
N GLU A 83 -5.25 -4.01 -7.77
CA GLU A 83 -5.19 -4.66 -9.08
C GLU A 83 -6.01 -5.96 -9.11
N THR A 84 -5.92 -6.76 -8.04
CA THR A 84 -6.60 -8.06 -7.97
C THR A 84 -8.12 -7.89 -7.89
N VAL A 85 -8.61 -6.96 -7.07
CA VAL A 85 -10.05 -6.69 -6.94
C VAL A 85 -10.59 -6.03 -8.20
N SER A 86 -9.87 -5.04 -8.76
CA SER A 86 -10.26 -4.39 -10.03
C SER A 86 -10.37 -5.41 -11.17
N SER A 87 -9.37 -6.27 -11.33
CA SER A 87 -9.37 -7.34 -12.33
C SER A 87 -10.51 -8.32 -12.11
N THR A 88 -10.76 -8.71 -10.86
CA THR A 88 -11.85 -9.64 -10.52
C THR A 88 -13.21 -9.04 -10.88
N LEU A 89 -13.45 -7.78 -10.51
CA LEU A 89 -14.68 -7.08 -10.85
C LEU A 89 -14.83 -6.94 -12.37
N PHE A 90 -13.77 -6.56 -13.08
CA PHE A 90 -13.78 -6.47 -14.53
C PHE A 90 -14.20 -7.79 -15.20
N TRP A 91 -13.62 -8.91 -14.76
CA TRP A 91 -13.99 -10.23 -15.26
C TRP A 91 -15.40 -10.63 -14.85
N ALA A 92 -15.82 -10.33 -13.63
CA ALA A 92 -17.18 -10.58 -13.17
C ALA A 92 -18.21 -9.87 -14.06
N PHE A 93 -18.02 -8.57 -14.34
CA PHE A 93 -18.88 -7.81 -15.26
C PHE A 93 -18.83 -8.36 -16.69
N THR A 94 -17.64 -8.71 -17.19
CA THR A 94 -17.47 -9.29 -18.52
C THR A 94 -18.26 -10.60 -18.66
N LEU A 95 -18.21 -11.47 -17.64
CA LEU A 95 -18.94 -12.73 -17.63
C LEU A 95 -20.44 -12.51 -17.52
N MET A 96 -20.88 -11.58 -16.68
CA MET A 96 -22.29 -11.19 -16.55
C MET A 96 -22.89 -10.69 -17.88
N MET A 97 -22.16 -9.86 -18.63
CA MET A 97 -22.60 -9.43 -19.97
C MET A 97 -22.64 -10.57 -20.99
N LYS A 98 -21.71 -11.53 -20.89
CA LYS A 98 -21.64 -12.67 -21.81
C LYS A 98 -22.74 -13.71 -21.53
N TYR A 99 -23.12 -13.88 -20.28
CA TYR A 99 -24.09 -14.88 -19.82
C TYR A 99 -25.25 -14.21 -19.06
N PRO A 100 -26.14 -13.49 -19.76
CA PRO A 100 -27.18 -12.65 -19.13
C PRO A 100 -28.22 -13.42 -18.32
N LEU A 101 -28.33 -14.74 -18.48
CA LEU A 101 -29.23 -15.59 -17.71
C LEU A 101 -28.68 -16.00 -16.33
N ILE A 102 -27.42 -15.69 -16.04
CA ILE A 102 -26.74 -16.02 -14.76
C ILE A 102 -26.82 -14.85 -13.77
N GLN A 103 -27.15 -13.64 -14.23
CA GLN A 103 -27.22 -12.41 -13.43
C GLN A 103 -28.36 -12.40 -12.42
#